data_AF-A0A1F2X4B2-F1
#
_entry.id   AF-A0A1F2X4B2-F1
#
_cell.length_a   1.000
_cell.length_b   1.000
_cell.length_c   1.000
_cell.angle_alpha   90.00
_cell.angle_beta   90.00
_cell.angle_gamma   90.00
#
_symmetry.space_group_name_H-M   'P 1'
#
loop_
_entity.id
_entity.type
_entity.pdbx_description
1 polymer ?
#
loop_
_entity_poly.entity_id
_entity_poly.type
_entity_poly.pdbx_seq_one_letter_code
_entity_poly.pdbx_strand_id
1 'polypeptide(L)'
;MLVGEYRPFGDDFDFFPRLPSHVRTWQRCKHSGMDAGDPRWPGRWHLGDGTLCKLGSGMNVLVQEAVLEGYNPLYLLGCDVGFVPGHGGTHFAKDYYPAAQVTTPEGADERNRTLLAMHQVIKRECDARGIQVFNATPGGSLEVYPRVSLKDLK
;
A
#
# COMPACT_ATOMS: atom_id res chain seq x y z
N MET A 1 -9.88 -16.08 9.08
CA MET A 1 -8.67 -16.07 9.93
C MET A 1 -7.68 -17.03 9.31
N LEU A 2 -6.59 -16.53 8.71
CA LEU A 2 -5.50 -17.38 8.25
C LEU A 2 -4.78 -17.91 9.49
N VAL A 3 -5.11 -19.15 9.87
CA VAL A 3 -4.48 -19.88 10.97
C VAL A 3 -3.32 -20.70 10.40
N GLY A 4 -2.17 -20.07 10.23
CA GLY A 4 -0.94 -20.71 9.79
C GLY A 4 0.25 -19.83 10.13
N GLU A 5 1.38 -20.45 10.50
CA GLU A 5 2.63 -19.71 10.75
C GLU A 5 3.00 -18.88 9.53
N TYR A 6 3.09 -17.55 9.71
CA TYR A 6 3.57 -16.64 8.70
C TYR A 6 5.06 -16.94 8.42
N ARG A 7 5.38 -17.39 7.21
CA ARG A 7 6.77 -17.53 6.75
C ARG A 7 7.13 -16.32 5.87
N PRO A 8 8.20 -15.57 6.18
CA PRO A 8 8.56 -14.36 5.45
C PRO A 8 9.03 -14.66 4.01
N PHE A 9 8.91 -13.63 3.18
CA PHE A 9 9.19 -13.61 1.74
C PHE A 9 10.66 -13.93 1.41
N GLY A 10 10.92 -14.91 0.55
CA GLY A 10 12.24 -15.23 0.03
C GLY A 10 12.31 -16.66 -0.51
N ASP A 11 12.53 -16.77 -1.82
CA ASP A 11 13.05 -17.92 -2.57
C ASP A 11 12.18 -19.09 -3.03
N ASP A 12 10.94 -19.30 -2.56
CA ASP A 12 10.10 -20.38 -3.15
C ASP A 12 8.61 -20.00 -3.22
N PHE A 13 8.14 -19.55 -4.40
CA PHE A 13 6.71 -19.32 -4.67
C PHE A 13 6.07 -20.39 -5.57
N ASP A 14 6.61 -21.62 -5.58
CA ASP A 14 5.94 -22.80 -6.14
C ASP A 14 5.10 -23.55 -5.07
N PHE A 15 4.67 -22.87 -4.01
CA PHE A 15 4.20 -23.57 -2.79
C PHE A 15 2.79 -24.14 -2.81
N PHE A 16 2.01 -24.00 -3.88
CA PHE A 16 0.72 -24.69 -3.99
C PHE A 16 0.41 -25.05 -5.45
N PRO A 17 0.55 -26.33 -5.87
CA PRO A 17 0.05 -26.76 -7.19
C PRO A 17 -1.47 -26.53 -7.31
N ARG A 18 -2.16 -26.37 -6.18
CA ARG A 18 -3.53 -25.86 -6.09
C ARG A 18 -3.69 -25.06 -4.80
N LEU A 19 -4.09 -23.80 -4.92
CA LEU A 19 -4.43 -22.97 -3.75
C LEU A 19 -5.61 -23.58 -2.97
N PRO A 20 -5.66 -23.41 -1.64
CA PRO A 20 -6.83 -23.82 -0.86
C PRO A 20 -8.12 -23.22 -1.43
N SER A 21 -9.24 -23.95 -1.37
CA SER A 21 -10.51 -23.53 -1.97
C SER A 21 -11.09 -22.23 -1.41
N HIS A 22 -10.64 -21.81 -0.24
CA HIS A 22 -11.02 -20.56 0.43
C HIS A 22 -10.05 -19.40 0.12
N VAL A 23 -8.98 -19.62 -0.64
CA VAL A 23 -8.06 -18.57 -1.08
C VAL A 23 -8.52 -18.05 -2.43
N ARG A 24 -8.74 -16.74 -2.51
CA ARG A 24 -9.03 -16.03 -3.75
C ARG A 24 -7.82 -15.20 -4.13
N THR A 25 -7.39 -15.29 -5.38
CA THR A 25 -6.29 -14.48 -5.90
C THR A 25 -6.81 -13.46 -6.89
N TRP A 26 -6.26 -12.26 -6.80
CA TRP A 26 -6.45 -11.22 -7.77
C TRP A 26 -5.42 -11.35 -8.89
N GLN A 27 -5.82 -11.05 -10.12
CA GLN A 27 -4.86 -10.92 -11.22
C GLN A 27 -3.94 -9.73 -10.94
N ARG A 28 -2.64 -9.92 -11.22
CA ARG A 28 -1.64 -8.88 -11.01
C ARG A 28 -1.70 -7.85 -12.13
N CYS A 29 -1.97 -6.59 -11.78
CA CYS A 29 -1.88 -5.50 -12.74
C CYS A 29 -0.43 -5.23 -13.19
N LYS A 30 -0.27 -4.68 -14.41
CA LYS A 30 1.02 -4.33 -15.02
C LYS A 30 1.77 -3.15 -14.37
N HIS A 31 1.15 -2.41 -13.46
CA HIS A 31 1.75 -1.22 -12.83
C HIS A 31 2.62 -1.52 -11.59
N SER A 32 3.07 -2.76 -11.43
CA SER A 32 3.96 -3.14 -10.32
C SER A 32 5.38 -2.60 -10.58
N GLY A 33 5.95 -1.90 -9.60
CA GLY A 33 7.32 -1.38 -9.68
C GLY A 33 7.50 -0.09 -10.48
N MET A 34 6.41 0.55 -10.91
CA MET A 34 6.47 1.87 -11.56
C MET A 34 6.71 2.98 -10.53
N ASP A 35 7.53 3.95 -10.92
CA ASP A 35 7.72 5.21 -10.21
C ASP A 35 6.74 6.30 -10.70
N ALA A 36 6.64 7.40 -9.96
CA ALA A 36 5.75 8.53 -10.27
C ALA A 36 6.01 9.22 -11.62
N GLY A 37 7.18 9.05 -12.23
CA GLY A 37 7.53 9.64 -13.52
C GLY A 37 7.17 8.77 -14.72
N ASP A 38 6.75 7.52 -14.51
CA ASP A 38 6.45 6.59 -15.59
C ASP A 38 5.25 7.08 -16.43
N PRO A 39 5.38 7.22 -17.77
CA PRO A 39 4.29 7.67 -18.63
C PRO A 39 3.09 6.72 -18.66
N ARG A 40 3.25 5.49 -18.16
CA ARG A 40 2.19 4.50 -18.01
C ARG A 40 1.43 4.64 -16.68
N TRP A 41 1.73 5.66 -15.87
CA TRP A 41 1.04 5.92 -14.62
C TRP A 41 -0.48 5.97 -14.82
N PRO A 42 -1.26 5.10 -14.15
CA PRO A 42 -2.67 4.96 -14.47
C PRO A 42 -3.47 6.17 -13.96
N GLY A 43 -4.35 6.69 -14.83
CA GLY A 43 -5.28 7.76 -14.47
C GLY A 43 -6.43 7.31 -13.55
N ARG A 44 -6.76 6.02 -13.50
CA ARG A 44 -7.87 5.43 -12.74
C ARG A 44 -7.52 4.02 -12.26
N TRP A 45 -8.23 3.50 -11.25
CA TRP A 45 -8.14 2.08 -10.92
C TRP A 45 -8.84 1.20 -11.97
N HIS A 46 -8.47 -0.07 -12.02
CA HIS A 46 -9.08 -1.10 -12.88
C HIS A 46 -10.13 -1.92 -12.13
N LEU A 47 -10.91 -1.30 -11.24
CA LEU A 47 -11.84 -2.04 -10.39
C LEU A 47 -12.89 -2.82 -11.20
N GLY A 48 -13.14 -4.08 -10.80
CA GLY A 48 -14.27 -4.89 -11.28
C GLY A 48 -13.96 -5.93 -12.36
N ASP A 49 -12.73 -6.00 -12.87
CA ASP A 49 -12.31 -6.99 -13.89
C ASP A 49 -11.55 -8.19 -13.32
N GLY A 50 -11.48 -8.33 -11.99
CA GLY A 50 -10.68 -9.34 -11.30
C GLY A 50 -9.19 -8.98 -11.16
N THR A 51 -8.79 -7.75 -11.51
CA THR A 51 -7.42 -7.23 -11.41
C THR A 51 -7.32 -6.14 -10.36
N LEU A 52 -6.32 -6.23 -9.49
CA LEU A 52 -5.99 -5.16 -8.54
C LEU A 52 -4.65 -4.51 -8.87
N CYS A 53 -4.59 -3.19 -8.76
CA CYS A 53 -3.41 -2.41 -9.08
C CYS A 53 -2.42 -2.36 -7.91
N LYS A 54 -1.20 -2.88 -8.07
CA LYS A 54 -0.11 -2.79 -7.06
C LYS A 54 0.81 -1.57 -7.26
N LEU A 55 0.30 -0.51 -7.89
CA LEU A 55 1.04 0.73 -8.08
C LEU A 55 1.52 1.29 -6.74
N GLY A 56 2.80 1.68 -6.66
CA GLY A 56 3.43 2.29 -5.49
C GLY A 56 3.69 1.31 -4.32
N SER A 57 2.64 0.67 -3.81
CA SER A 57 2.71 -0.20 -2.62
C SER A 57 1.60 -1.25 -2.63
N GLY A 58 1.80 -2.32 -1.84
CA GLY A 58 0.72 -3.26 -1.49
C GLY A 58 -0.47 -2.58 -0.81
N MET A 59 -0.26 -1.40 -0.22
CA MET A 59 -1.36 -0.59 0.34
C MET A 59 -2.43 -0.24 -0.68
N ASN A 60 -2.06 0.05 -1.94
CA ASN A 60 -3.04 0.36 -2.98
C ASN A 60 -3.97 -0.83 -3.25
N VAL A 61 -3.45 -2.07 -3.18
CA VAL A 61 -4.24 -3.30 -3.36
C VAL A 61 -5.25 -3.45 -2.22
N LEU A 62 -4.81 -3.27 -0.98
CA LEU A 62 -5.66 -3.40 0.20
C LEU A 62 -6.78 -2.36 0.24
N VAL A 63 -6.51 -1.12 -0.19
CA VAL A 63 -7.56 -0.10 -0.29
C VAL A 63 -8.56 -0.44 -1.39
N GLN A 64 -8.10 -0.88 -2.57
CA GLN A 64 -9.01 -1.34 -3.63
C GLN A 64 -9.90 -2.48 -3.15
N GLU A 65 -9.35 -3.44 -2.40
CA GLU A 65 -10.13 -4.55 -1.84
C GLU A 65 -11.17 -4.06 -0.84
N ALA A 66 -10.79 -3.20 0.10
CA ALA A 66 -11.73 -2.64 1.07
C ALA A 66 -12.89 -1.88 0.39
N VAL A 67 -12.59 -1.17 -0.71
CA VAL A 67 -13.60 -0.51 -1.54
C VAL A 67 -14.53 -1.52 -2.23
N LEU A 68 -14.00 -2.61 -2.79
CA LEU A 68 -14.81 -3.66 -3.43
C LEU A 68 -15.69 -4.42 -2.42
N GLU A 69 -15.24 -4.55 -1.18
CA GLU A 69 -16.02 -5.15 -0.09
C GLU A 69 -17.05 -4.17 0.51
N GLY A 70 -17.06 -2.91 0.08
CA GLY A 70 -18.06 -1.91 0.48
C GLY A 70 -17.76 -1.19 1.79
N TYR A 71 -16.51 -1.22 2.27
CA TYR A 71 -16.13 -0.51 3.49
C TYR A 71 -16.08 1.01 3.27
N ASN A 72 -16.69 1.74 4.20
CA ASN A 72 -16.65 3.19 4.31
C ASN A 72 -17.04 3.59 5.75
N PRO A 73 -16.26 4.40 6.47
CA PRO A 73 -14.97 5.01 6.10
C PRO A 73 -13.79 4.03 6.12
N LEU A 74 -12.68 4.44 5.50
CA LEU A 74 -11.39 3.76 5.55
C LEU A 74 -10.39 4.51 6.44
N TYR A 75 -9.73 3.80 7.34
CA TYR A 75 -8.69 4.34 8.23
C TYR A 75 -7.34 3.69 7.91
N LEU A 76 -6.37 4.49 7.49
CA LEU A 76 -5.03 4.01 7.13
C LEU A 76 -4.08 4.09 8.32
N LEU A 77 -3.42 2.98 8.64
CA LEU A 77 -2.46 2.86 9.74
C LEU A 77 -1.12 2.32 9.21
N GLY A 78 -0.01 2.90 9.66
CA GLY A 78 1.34 2.53 9.20
C GLY A 78 1.64 3.01 7.77
N CYS A 79 0.99 4.08 7.35
CA CYS A 79 1.23 4.74 6.06
C CYS A 79 2.04 6.00 6.30
N ASP A 80 3.31 5.83 6.67
CA ASP A 80 4.13 6.93 7.16
C ASP A 80 4.51 7.91 6.05
N VAL A 81 5.04 7.40 4.93
CA VAL A 81 5.81 8.19 3.95
C VAL A 81 7.00 8.90 4.65
N GLY A 82 7.97 9.43 3.90
CA GLY A 82 9.09 10.16 4.48
C GLY A 82 10.35 9.30 4.65
N PHE A 83 10.70 8.54 3.62
CA PHE A 83 12.01 7.90 3.51
C PHE A 83 13.12 8.96 3.65
N VAL A 84 14.12 8.65 4.45
CA VAL A 84 15.32 9.46 4.67
C VAL A 84 16.55 8.62 4.28
N PRO A 85 17.51 9.17 3.50
CA PRO A 85 18.71 8.43 3.11
C PRO A 85 19.50 7.91 4.31
N GLY A 86 19.90 6.65 4.26
CA GLY A 86 20.70 6.01 5.31
C GLY A 86 19.92 5.66 6.58
N HIS A 87 18.62 5.91 6.62
CA HIS A 87 17.77 5.56 7.76
C HIS A 87 17.18 4.15 7.59
N GLY A 88 17.54 3.22 8.48
CA GLY A 88 16.99 1.86 8.56
C GLY A 88 15.78 1.76 9.51
N GLY A 89 15.26 0.54 9.68
CA GLY A 89 14.20 0.29 10.68
C GLY A 89 12.88 1.01 10.41
N THR A 90 12.53 1.22 9.15
CA THR A 90 11.31 1.93 8.74
C THR A 90 10.03 1.09 8.84
N HIS A 91 10.04 0.02 9.64
CA HIS A 91 8.93 -0.90 9.84
C HIS A 91 8.72 -1.16 11.34
N PHE A 92 7.51 -1.58 11.73
CA PHE A 92 7.16 -1.84 13.14
C PHE A 92 8.07 -2.87 13.82
N ALA A 93 8.44 -3.93 13.09
CA ALA A 93 9.35 -4.95 13.58
C ALA A 93 10.78 -4.59 13.17
N LYS A 94 11.65 -4.45 14.17
CA LYS A 94 13.04 -3.99 14.02
C LYS A 94 13.87 -4.88 13.08
N ASP A 95 13.54 -6.16 13.03
CA ASP A 95 14.20 -7.20 12.26
C ASP A 95 13.57 -7.44 10.87
N TYR A 96 12.44 -6.82 10.55
CA TYR A 96 11.77 -7.01 9.27
C TYR A 96 12.58 -6.42 8.09
N TYR A 97 13.12 -5.22 8.25
CA TYR A 97 14.11 -4.63 7.35
C TYR A 97 15.11 -3.80 8.15
N PRO A 98 16.21 -4.42 8.62
CA PRO A 98 17.15 -3.76 9.53
C PRO A 98 18.03 -2.72 8.83
N ALA A 99 18.32 -2.90 7.53
CA ALA A 99 19.12 -1.98 6.75
C ALA A 99 18.30 -0.82 6.17
N ALA A 100 18.99 0.29 5.85
CA ALA A 100 18.38 1.37 5.10
C ALA A 100 17.93 0.86 3.72
N GLN A 101 16.64 1.03 3.41
CA GLN A 101 16.09 0.68 2.10
C GLN A 101 16.55 1.64 1.00
N VAL A 102 16.99 2.83 1.40
CA VAL A 102 17.42 3.90 0.51
C VAL A 102 18.63 4.59 1.13
N THR A 103 19.69 4.76 0.35
CA THR A 103 20.96 5.35 0.81
C THR A 103 21.28 6.69 0.16
N THR A 104 20.54 7.10 -0.88
CA THR A 104 20.76 8.36 -1.60
C THR A 104 19.57 9.32 -1.45
N PRO A 105 19.79 10.64 -1.45
CA PRO A 105 18.72 11.64 -1.50
C PRO A 105 17.74 11.42 -2.65
N GLU A 106 18.26 11.17 -3.86
CA GLU A 106 17.44 11.01 -5.06
C GLU A 106 16.52 9.79 -4.97
N GLY A 107 17.03 8.68 -4.42
CA GLY A 107 16.24 7.50 -4.18
C GLY A 107 15.14 7.73 -3.15
N ALA A 108 15.40 8.56 -2.13
CA ALA A 108 14.44 8.83 -1.07
C ALA A 108 13.31 9.71 -1.62
N ASP A 109 13.67 10.72 -2.41
CA ASP A 109 12.74 11.60 -3.11
C ASP A 109 11.87 10.82 -4.10
N GLU A 110 12.44 9.90 -4.88
CA GLU A 110 11.67 9.07 -5.80
C GLU A 110 10.66 8.17 -5.09
N ARG A 111 11.08 7.49 -4.01
CA ARG A 111 10.19 6.65 -3.20
C ARG A 111 9.06 7.46 -2.59
N ASN A 112 9.39 8.61 -1.98
CA ASN A 112 8.41 9.50 -1.37
C ASN A 112 7.43 10.03 -2.42
N ARG A 113 7.90 10.46 -3.59
CA ARG A 113 7.06 10.93 -4.70
C ARG A 113 6.13 9.83 -5.22
N THR A 114 6.65 8.62 -5.39
CA THR A 114 5.88 7.47 -5.85
C THR A 114 4.77 7.08 -4.87
N LEU A 115 5.08 7.03 -3.57
CA LEU A 115 4.09 6.74 -2.54
C LEU A 115 3.05 7.86 -2.43
N LEU A 116 3.47 9.12 -2.49
CA LEU A 116 2.57 10.26 -2.46
C LEU A 116 1.62 10.26 -3.66
N ALA A 117 2.15 10.05 -4.87
CA ALA A 117 1.36 9.95 -6.10
C ALA A 117 0.35 8.79 -6.01
N MET A 118 0.76 7.63 -5.48
CA MET A 118 -0.15 6.50 -5.24
C MET A 118 -1.30 6.90 -4.30
N HIS A 119 -1.00 7.55 -3.18
CA HIS A 119 -2.03 8.03 -2.25
C HIS A 119 -2.97 9.05 -2.89
N GLN A 120 -2.47 9.91 -3.77
CA GLN A 120 -3.31 10.83 -4.54
C GLN A 120 -4.25 10.10 -5.52
N VAL A 121 -3.79 9.00 -6.14
CA VAL A 121 -4.68 8.11 -6.93
C VAL A 121 -5.76 7.52 -6.03
N ILE A 122 -5.38 6.95 -4.89
CA ILE A 122 -6.32 6.37 -3.92
C ILE A 122 -7.37 7.41 -3.51
N LYS A 123 -6.94 8.62 -3.14
CA LYS A 123 -7.83 9.71 -2.74
C LYS A 123 -8.84 10.04 -3.84
N ARG A 124 -8.35 10.27 -5.06
CA ARG A 124 -9.19 10.61 -6.21
C ARG A 124 -10.22 9.52 -6.49
N GLU A 125 -9.83 8.25 -6.38
CA GLU A 125 -10.74 7.12 -6.63
C GLU A 125 -11.78 6.94 -5.52
N CYS A 126 -11.40 7.11 -4.26
CA CYS A 126 -12.33 7.05 -3.13
C CYS A 126 -13.29 8.26 -3.14
N ASP A 127 -12.80 9.48 -3.36
CA ASP A 127 -13.62 10.69 -3.44
C ASP A 127 -14.68 10.55 -4.53
N ALA A 128 -14.30 10.05 -5.72
CA ALA A 128 -15.22 9.81 -6.84
C ALA A 128 -16.31 8.76 -6.54
N ARG A 129 -16.14 7.96 -5.48
CA ARG A 129 -17.07 6.91 -5.03
C ARG A 129 -17.78 7.26 -3.72
N GLY A 130 -17.57 8.47 -3.18
CA GLY A 130 -18.14 8.88 -1.90
C GLY A 130 -17.56 8.15 -0.69
N ILE A 131 -16.35 7.60 -0.81
CA ILE A 131 -15.68 6.84 0.24
C ILE A 131 -14.72 7.77 0.99
N GLN A 132 -14.90 7.87 2.30
CA GLN A 132 -14.05 8.69 3.15
C GLN A 132 -12.78 7.93 3.51
N VAL A 133 -11.63 8.59 3.41
CA VAL A 133 -10.33 8.03 3.79
C VAL A 133 -9.68 8.95 4.81
N PHE A 134 -9.15 8.37 5.88
CA PHE A 134 -8.48 9.07 6.97
C PHE A 134 -7.09 8.48 7.22
N ASN A 135 -6.14 9.34 7.59
CA ASN A 135 -4.84 8.90 8.10
C ASN A 135 -4.90 8.74 9.62
N ALA A 136 -4.86 7.49 10.11
CA ALA A 136 -4.82 7.15 11.53
C ALA A 136 -3.40 6.86 12.04
N THR A 137 -2.38 6.99 11.18
CA THR A 137 -0.97 6.77 11.55
C THR A 137 -0.50 7.86 12.50
N PRO A 138 0.03 7.55 13.70
CA PRO A 138 0.68 8.55 14.53
C PRO A 138 2.00 9.01 13.90
N GLY A 139 2.10 10.29 13.54
CA GLY A 139 3.29 10.82 12.85
C GLY A 139 3.31 10.53 11.34
N GLY A 140 4.51 10.36 10.78
CA GLY A 140 4.73 10.25 9.34
C GLY A 140 4.54 11.57 8.59
N SER A 141 4.80 11.55 7.29
CA SER A 141 4.71 12.70 6.37
C SER A 141 3.50 12.64 5.41
N LEU A 142 2.61 11.66 5.54
CA LEU A 142 1.44 11.52 4.69
C LEU A 142 0.31 12.50 5.06
N GLU A 143 0.12 13.53 4.23
CA GLU A 143 -0.92 14.58 4.43
C GLU A 143 -1.99 14.60 3.32
N VAL A 144 -2.15 13.49 2.58
CA VAL A 144 -3.16 13.39 1.51
C VAL A 144 -4.60 13.33 2.05
N TYR A 145 -4.78 12.83 3.28
CA TYR A 145 -6.08 12.61 3.91
C TYR A 145 -6.17 13.36 5.24
N PRO A 146 -7.38 13.71 5.73
CA PRO A 146 -7.55 14.22 7.08
C PRO A 146 -7.00 13.24 8.11
N ARG A 147 -6.28 13.76 9.10
CA ARG A 147 -5.68 12.96 10.16
C ARG A 147 -6.66 12.74 11.32
N VAL A 148 -6.71 11.53 11.84
CA VAL A 148 -7.49 11.15 13.03
C VAL A 148 -6.58 10.44 14.03
N SER A 149 -6.88 10.57 15.32
CA SER A 149 -6.19 9.81 16.35
C SER A 149 -6.70 8.38 16.35
N LEU A 150 -5.80 7.40 16.25
CA LEU A 150 -6.16 5.99 16.40
C LEU A 150 -6.87 5.71 17.73
N LYS A 151 -6.58 6.48 18.79
CA LYS A 151 -7.19 6.34 20.11
C LYS A 151 -8.66 6.78 20.15
N ASP A 152 -9.09 7.55 19.16
CA ASP A 152 -10.45 8.10 19.09
C ASP A 152 -11.37 7.18 18.28
N LEU A 153 -10.80 6.16 17.63
CA LEU A 153 -11.54 5.12 16.90
C LEU A 153 -12.02 4.05 17.88
N LYS A 154 -13.26 3.58 17.69
CA LYS A 154 -13.94 2.62 18.58
C LYS A 154 -14.05 1.25 17.93
#